data_AF-A0A2S6U003-F1
#
_entry.id   AF-A0A2S6U003-F1
#
_cell.length_a   1.000
_cell.length_b   1.000
_cell.length_c   1.000
_cell.angle_alpha   90.00
_cell.angle_beta   90.00
_cell.angle_gamma   90.00
#
_symmetry.space_group_name_H-M   'P 1'
#
loop_
_entity.id
_entity.type
_entity.pdbx_description
1 polymer ?
#
loop_
_entity_poly.entity_id
_entity_poly.type
_entity_poly.pdbx_seq_one_letter_code
_entity_poly.pdbx_strand_id
1 'polypeptide(L)'
;MAGLEYSKNGLVGVLTPQANTTVEPEFRVLWPKNVGMINARMISNKNTIADRLLDYVDQIESTLTRFANAPVDAVAFGCTGASYLIGREKEKEICNNIKDKRGYPFVTAARAVTDTFEVLSAKKIGLVSPYPGDLTEQSAGYWGSAGYEVAEVASSYNQESDFHPIYSLSAENAFECIQLLENRNLDAIVMLGTGMPTLSPLVRLSNWSGPPVTSCMLSLAWRTVMHLSDTQPNADNLQNWLSGNEWRDRMNLLYDI
;
A
#
# COMPACT_ATOMS: atom_id res chain seq x y z
N MET A 1 11.00 20.47 8.70
CA MET A 1 11.79 19.32 8.25
C MET A 1 13.25 19.55 8.62
N ALA A 2 13.92 18.53 9.17
CA ALA A 2 15.36 18.59 9.38
C ALA A 2 16.05 18.73 8.00
N GLY A 3 17.05 19.61 7.88
CA GLY A 3 17.77 19.87 6.63
C GLY A 3 18.72 18.74 6.22
N LEU A 4 18.21 17.50 6.16
CA LEU A 4 18.96 16.32 5.78
C LEU A 4 19.28 16.33 4.29
N GLU A 5 20.54 16.05 3.93
CA GLU A 5 21.06 16.18 2.56
C GLU A 5 20.27 15.35 1.54
N TYR A 6 19.89 14.13 1.91
CA TYR A 6 19.25 13.15 1.03
C TYR A 6 17.74 12.98 1.28
N SER A 7 17.14 13.81 2.15
CA SER A 7 15.71 13.73 2.47
C SER A 7 15.08 15.13 2.65
N LYS A 8 15.44 16.05 1.75
CA LYS A 8 15.01 17.46 1.79
C LYS A 8 13.50 17.66 1.74
N ASN A 9 12.77 16.71 1.13
CA ASN A 9 11.31 16.70 1.05
C ASN A 9 10.67 15.77 2.10
N GLY A 10 11.44 15.33 3.09
CA GLY A 10 10.98 14.58 4.25
C GLY A 10 11.66 13.23 4.41
N LEU A 11 11.83 12.83 5.67
CA LEU A 11 12.29 11.49 6.05
C LEU A 11 11.10 10.62 6.48
N VAL A 12 10.87 9.52 5.78
CA VAL A 12 9.78 8.59 6.06
C VAL A 12 10.29 7.37 6.82
N GLY A 13 9.64 7.09 7.96
CA GLY A 13 9.77 5.80 8.62
C GLY A 13 8.89 4.77 7.94
N VAL A 14 9.42 3.60 7.60
CA VAL A 14 8.66 2.53 6.94
C VAL A 14 8.58 1.32 7.83
N LEU A 15 7.36 0.87 8.10
CA LEU A 15 7.10 -0.36 8.82
C LEU A 15 6.80 -1.49 7.82
N THR A 16 7.71 -2.44 7.72
CA THR A 16 7.63 -3.55 6.75
C THR A 16 7.51 -4.90 7.45
N PRO A 17 6.59 -5.80 7.04
CA PRO A 17 6.55 -7.17 7.57
C PRO A 17 7.90 -7.91 7.44
N GLN A 18 8.22 -8.78 8.40
CA GLN A 18 9.55 -9.40 8.55
C GLN A 18 10.13 -10.08 7.30
N ALA A 19 9.29 -10.64 6.44
CA ALA A 19 9.70 -11.41 5.26
C ALA A 19 9.36 -10.70 3.93
N ASN A 20 8.81 -9.49 3.98
CA ASN A 20 8.40 -8.76 2.78
C ASN A 20 9.62 -8.21 2.04
N THR A 21 9.69 -8.46 0.74
CA THR A 21 10.80 -8.06 -0.15
C THR A 21 10.39 -7.00 -1.17
N THR A 22 9.13 -6.55 -1.14
CA THR A 22 8.51 -5.71 -2.19
C THR A 22 8.32 -4.27 -1.75
N VAL A 23 8.03 -4.03 -0.47
CA VAL A 23 7.74 -2.69 0.08
C VAL A 23 8.87 -1.70 -0.22
N GLU A 24 10.10 -2.03 0.19
CA GLU A 24 11.23 -1.10 0.03
C GLU A 24 11.61 -0.87 -1.43
N PRO A 25 11.69 -1.89 -2.31
CA PRO A 25 11.91 -1.69 -3.74
C PRO A 25 10.85 -0.81 -4.41
N GLU A 26 9.56 -1.04 -4.14
CA GLU A 26 8.51 -0.22 -4.76
C GLU A 26 8.53 1.21 -4.26
N PHE A 27 8.75 1.44 -2.96
CA PHE A 27 8.89 2.81 -2.43
C PHE A 27 10.12 3.53 -2.98
N ARG A 28 11.22 2.83 -3.24
CA ARG A 28 12.40 3.41 -3.89
C ARG A 28 12.09 3.97 -5.28
N VAL A 29 11.14 3.35 -6.00
CA VAL A 29 10.64 3.84 -7.29
C VAL A 29 9.60 4.92 -7.10
N LEU A 30 8.59 4.67 -6.26
CA LEU A 30 7.42 5.51 -6.11
C LEU A 30 7.76 6.87 -5.49
N TRP A 31 8.63 6.93 -4.48
CA TRP A 31 8.94 8.19 -3.82
C TRP A 31 9.94 9.06 -4.60
N PRO A 32 9.75 10.39 -4.60
CA PRO A 32 10.71 11.32 -5.19
C PRO A 32 12.11 11.16 -4.61
N LYS A 33 13.14 11.46 -5.42
CA LYS A 33 14.57 11.32 -5.07
C LYS A 33 15.04 12.03 -3.79
N ASN A 34 14.24 12.98 -3.31
CA ASN A 34 14.52 13.81 -2.14
C ASN A 34 13.60 13.49 -0.94
N VAL A 35 12.83 12.40 -1.03
CA VAL A 35 12.17 11.77 0.12
C VAL A 35 13.05 10.62 0.60
N GLY A 36 13.53 10.70 1.84
CA GLY A 36 14.36 9.66 2.44
C GLY A 36 13.51 8.56 3.07
N MET A 37 14.09 7.37 3.19
CA MET A 37 13.46 6.22 3.82
C MET A 37 14.38 5.61 4.87
N ILE A 38 13.85 5.39 6.08
CA ILE A 38 14.43 4.48 7.08
C ILE A 38 13.41 3.40 7.42
N ASN A 39 13.87 2.17 7.65
CA ASN A 39 12.98 1.02 7.81
C ASN A 39 13.06 0.40 9.20
N ALA A 40 11.91 -0.08 9.70
CA ALA A 40 11.82 -0.97 10.84
C ALA A 40 10.99 -2.20 10.47
N ARG A 41 11.57 -3.40 10.65
CA ARG A 41 10.87 -4.66 10.42
C ARG A 41 9.90 -4.99 11.54
N MET A 42 8.65 -5.21 11.19
CA MET A 42 7.62 -5.76 12.09
C MET A 42 7.81 -7.27 12.16
N ILE A 43 8.14 -7.77 13.36
CA ILE A 43 8.52 -9.16 13.58
C ILE A 43 7.52 -9.82 14.50
N SER A 44 7.07 -11.01 14.13
CA SER A 44 6.17 -11.85 14.90
C SER A 44 6.61 -13.30 14.80
N ASN A 45 6.57 -14.00 15.94
CA ASN A 45 6.83 -15.43 16.04
C ASN A 45 5.53 -16.26 16.02
N LYS A 46 4.38 -15.65 15.72
CA LYS A 46 3.10 -16.36 15.60
C LYS A 46 3.13 -17.31 14.39
N ASN A 47 2.29 -18.34 14.42
CA ASN A 47 2.31 -19.39 13.39
C ASN A 47 1.46 -19.04 12.17
N THR A 48 0.31 -18.39 12.38
CA THR A 48 -0.63 -18.06 11.31
C THR A 48 -0.37 -16.65 10.77
N ILE A 49 -0.77 -16.41 9.52
CA ILE A 49 -0.70 -15.06 8.93
C ILE A 49 -1.57 -14.06 9.71
N ALA A 50 -2.79 -14.46 10.09
CA ALA A 50 -3.72 -13.59 10.80
C ALA A 50 -3.17 -13.17 12.17
N ASP A 51 -2.63 -14.11 12.94
CA ASP A 51 -2.04 -13.81 14.25
C ASP A 51 -0.81 -12.90 14.11
N ARG A 52 0.03 -13.10 13.09
CA ARG A 52 1.18 -12.21 12.83
C ARG A 52 0.73 -10.80 12.49
N LEU A 53 -0.30 -10.66 11.66
CA LEU A 53 -0.86 -9.36 11.26
C LEU A 53 -1.40 -8.58 12.46
N LEU A 54 -2.11 -9.24 13.38
CA LEU A 54 -2.57 -8.64 14.63
C LEU A 54 -1.39 -8.28 15.56
N ASP A 55 -0.41 -9.18 15.71
CA ASP A 55 0.78 -8.95 16.54
C ASP A 55 1.62 -7.76 16.05
N TYR A 56 1.68 -7.52 14.73
CA TYR A 56 2.31 -6.31 14.17
C TYR A 56 1.64 -5.01 14.64
N VAL A 57 0.31 -5.03 14.76
CA VAL A 57 -0.46 -3.87 15.25
C VAL A 57 -0.26 -3.70 16.75
N ASP A 58 -0.32 -4.79 17.51
CA ASP A 58 -0.10 -4.75 18.97
C ASP A 58 1.30 -4.22 19.33
N GLN A 59 2.30 -4.52 18.50
CA GLN A 59 3.69 -4.09 18.69
C GLN A 59 4.05 -2.79 17.96
N ILE A 60 3.07 -2.05 17.40
CA ILE A 60 3.33 -0.87 16.58
C ILE A 60 4.16 0.20 17.32
N GLU A 61 3.84 0.48 18.58
CA GLU A 61 4.55 1.48 19.39
C GLU A 61 5.99 1.05 19.65
N SER A 62 6.22 -0.23 19.95
CA SER A 62 7.57 -0.80 20.13
C SER A 62 8.37 -0.80 18.81
N THR A 63 7.71 -0.96 17.67
CA THR A 63 8.38 -0.88 16.38
C THR A 63 8.77 0.57 16.05
N LEU A 64 7.90 1.53 16.37
CA LEU A 64 8.17 2.96 16.16
C LEU A 64 9.33 3.49 17.00
N THR A 65 9.57 2.95 18.21
CA THR A 65 10.74 3.36 19.02
C THR A 65 12.07 3.01 18.39
N ARG A 66 12.11 2.08 17.42
CA ARG A 66 13.33 1.70 16.69
C ARG A 66 13.88 2.82 15.81
N PHE A 67 13.06 3.81 15.47
CA PHE A 67 13.53 5.03 14.80
C PHE A 67 14.25 6.01 15.75
N ALA A 68 14.23 5.76 17.06
CA ALA A 68 14.88 6.57 18.08
C ALA A 68 14.59 8.07 17.92
N ASN A 69 15.62 8.90 17.76
CA ASN A 69 15.52 10.34 17.56
C ASN A 69 15.66 10.77 16.09
N ALA A 70 15.51 9.84 15.14
CA ALA A 70 15.48 10.21 13.72
C ALA A 70 14.33 11.22 13.48
N PRO A 71 14.57 12.30 12.71
CA PRO A 71 13.57 13.34 12.48
C PRO A 71 12.56 12.89 11.42
N VAL A 72 11.77 11.87 11.76
CA VAL A 72 10.74 11.31 10.88
C VAL A 72 9.61 12.32 10.69
N ASP A 73 9.31 12.65 9.44
CA ASP A 73 8.25 13.59 9.07
C ASP A 73 6.92 12.88 8.79
N ALA A 74 6.95 11.58 8.48
CA ALA A 74 5.78 10.70 8.33
C ALA A 74 6.15 9.23 8.51
N VAL A 75 5.20 8.38 8.86
CA VAL A 75 5.39 6.92 8.87
C VAL A 75 4.43 6.25 7.91
N ALA A 76 4.94 5.35 7.06
CA ALA A 76 4.17 4.51 6.16
C ALA A 76 4.12 3.07 6.68
N PHE A 77 2.91 2.55 6.88
CA PHE A 77 2.67 1.17 7.33
C PHE A 77 2.43 0.26 6.12
N GLY A 78 3.50 -0.41 5.68
CA GLY A 78 3.54 -1.28 4.51
C GLY A 78 2.86 -2.63 4.71
N CYS A 79 1.66 -2.65 5.31
CA CYS A 79 0.90 -3.85 5.61
C CYS A 79 -0.62 -3.58 5.54
N THR A 80 -1.24 -3.95 4.43
CA THR A 80 -2.70 -3.82 4.22
C THR A 80 -3.51 -4.85 5.00
N GLY A 81 -2.98 -6.08 5.13
CA GLY A 81 -3.71 -7.21 5.72
C GLY A 81 -4.14 -7.00 7.17
N ALA A 82 -3.33 -6.27 7.95
CA ALA A 82 -3.62 -6.00 9.34
C ALA A 82 -4.85 -5.11 9.51
N SER A 83 -5.05 -4.14 8.61
CA SER A 83 -6.22 -3.26 8.60
C SER A 83 -7.53 -4.04 8.47
N TYR A 84 -7.54 -5.11 7.68
CA TYR A 84 -8.72 -5.95 7.49
C TYR A 84 -9.18 -6.62 8.78
N LEU A 85 -8.22 -7.07 9.58
CA LEU A 85 -8.49 -7.81 10.83
C LEU A 85 -8.88 -6.88 11.98
N ILE A 86 -8.23 -5.71 12.09
CA ILE A 86 -8.54 -4.76 13.18
C ILE A 86 -9.78 -3.92 12.89
N GLY A 87 -10.15 -3.78 11.61
CA GLY A 87 -11.27 -2.97 11.15
C GLY A 87 -10.97 -1.47 11.09
N ARG A 88 -11.78 -0.77 10.29
CA ARG A 88 -11.61 0.65 9.93
C ARG A 88 -11.56 1.59 11.13
N GLU A 89 -12.47 1.43 12.10
CA GLU A 89 -12.53 2.33 13.26
C GLU A 89 -11.29 2.19 14.16
N LYS A 90 -10.83 0.96 14.40
CA LYS A 90 -9.63 0.74 15.20
C LYS A 90 -8.38 1.26 14.49
N GLU A 91 -8.28 1.04 13.19
CA GLU A 91 -7.20 1.58 12.37
C GLU A 91 -7.15 3.12 12.44
N LYS A 92 -8.31 3.78 12.33
CA LYS A 92 -8.42 5.24 12.46
C LYS A 92 -7.97 5.72 13.84
N GLU A 93 -8.39 5.05 14.91
CA GLU A 93 -7.97 5.33 16.28
C GLU A 93 -6.45 5.24 16.43
N ILE A 94 -5.83 4.18 15.92
CA ILE A 94 -4.37 3.98 15.96
C ILE A 94 -3.63 5.11 15.23
N CYS A 95 -4.08 5.47 14.02
CA CYS A 95 -3.46 6.55 13.26
C CYS A 95 -3.51 7.89 14.02
N ASN A 96 -4.67 8.21 14.60
CA ASN A 96 -4.84 9.45 15.38
C ASN A 96 -3.98 9.44 16.64
N ASN A 97 -3.99 8.34 17.39
CA ASN A 97 -3.19 8.20 18.60
C ASN A 97 -1.69 8.34 18.33
N ILE A 98 -1.17 7.75 17.25
CA ILE A 98 0.24 7.88 16.87
C ILE A 98 0.56 9.32 16.49
N LYS A 99 -0.32 9.95 15.68
CA LYS A 99 -0.14 11.35 15.28
C LYS A 99 -0.10 12.28 16.49
N ASP A 100 -1.03 12.13 17.42
CA ASP A 100 -1.13 12.98 18.60
C ASP A 100 0.07 12.80 19.54
N LYS A 101 0.55 11.56 19.73
CA LYS A 101 1.70 11.27 20.60
C LYS A 101 3.05 11.66 19.99
N ARG A 102 3.21 11.55 18.67
CA ARG A 102 4.52 11.64 18.01
C ARG A 102 4.70 12.84 17.09
N GLY A 103 3.61 13.55 16.77
CA GLY A 103 3.65 14.78 15.98
C GLY A 103 3.80 14.58 14.47
N TYR A 104 3.76 13.34 13.98
CA TYR A 104 3.82 13.04 12.54
C TYR A 104 2.65 12.15 12.10
N PRO A 105 2.18 12.25 10.84
CA PRO A 105 1.15 11.36 10.32
C PRO A 105 1.64 9.90 10.27
N PHE A 106 0.75 9.00 10.69
CA PHE A 106 0.88 7.56 10.49
C PHE A 106 -0.09 7.13 9.39
N VAL A 107 0.44 6.72 8.24
CA VAL A 107 -0.31 6.43 7.02
C VAL A 107 -0.38 4.92 6.84
N THR A 108 -1.59 4.37 6.79
CA THR A 108 -1.82 2.95 6.55
C THR A 108 -2.21 2.68 5.10
N ALA A 109 -1.78 1.54 4.57
CA ALA A 109 -2.07 1.16 3.19
C ALA A 109 -3.57 1.10 2.88
N ALA A 110 -4.39 0.57 3.80
CA ALA A 110 -5.84 0.45 3.56
C ALA A 110 -6.53 1.82 3.53
N ARG A 111 -6.20 2.73 4.45
CA ARG A 111 -6.73 4.12 4.41
C ARG A 111 -6.25 4.90 3.20
N ALA A 112 -5.00 4.71 2.78
CA ALA A 112 -4.50 5.34 1.57
C ALA A 112 -5.26 4.88 0.32
N VAL A 113 -5.67 3.61 0.28
CA VAL A 113 -6.57 3.08 -0.76
C VAL A 113 -7.96 3.70 -0.66
N THR A 114 -8.53 3.87 0.55
CA THR A 114 -9.83 4.56 0.67
C THR A 114 -9.74 6.01 0.20
N ASP A 115 -8.65 6.72 0.49
CA ASP A 115 -8.43 8.10 0.02
C ASP A 115 -8.32 8.14 -1.52
N THR A 116 -7.76 7.09 -2.13
CA THR A 116 -7.70 6.94 -3.60
C THR A 116 -9.12 6.77 -4.18
N PHE A 117 -9.90 5.87 -3.60
CA PHE A 117 -11.28 5.63 -4.02
C PHE A 117 -12.18 6.86 -3.83
N GLU A 118 -12.00 7.62 -2.76
CA GLU A 118 -12.72 8.88 -2.54
C GLU A 118 -12.43 9.89 -3.64
N VAL A 119 -11.15 10.08 -4.01
CA VAL A 119 -10.78 10.98 -5.12
C VAL A 119 -11.34 10.50 -6.46
N LEU A 120 -11.36 9.19 -6.70
CA LEU A 120 -11.97 8.60 -7.90
C LEU A 120 -13.51 8.59 -7.85
N SER A 121 -14.13 9.01 -6.75
CA SER A 121 -15.57 8.89 -6.51
C SER A 121 -16.10 7.45 -6.67
N ALA A 122 -15.25 6.46 -6.39
CA ALA A 122 -15.58 5.05 -6.58
C ALA A 122 -16.61 4.55 -5.55
N LYS A 123 -17.50 3.66 -5.99
CA LYS A 123 -18.47 2.95 -5.16
C LYS A 123 -18.40 1.45 -5.38
N LYS A 124 -18.29 1.03 -6.64
CA LYS A 124 -18.16 -0.36 -7.05
C LYS A 124 -16.71 -0.66 -7.40
N ILE A 125 -16.06 -1.55 -6.65
CA ILE A 125 -14.62 -1.84 -6.79
C ILE A 125 -14.37 -3.30 -7.15
N GLY A 126 -13.28 -3.53 -7.91
CA GLY A 126 -12.69 -4.84 -8.14
C GLY A 126 -11.41 -5.04 -7.34
N LEU A 127 -11.20 -6.25 -6.82
CA LEU A 127 -10.01 -6.60 -6.07
C LEU A 127 -9.14 -7.58 -6.86
N VAL A 128 -7.84 -7.31 -6.94
CA VAL A 128 -6.83 -8.34 -7.23
C VAL A 128 -6.25 -8.80 -5.89
N SER A 129 -6.64 -9.99 -5.44
CA SER A 129 -6.35 -10.50 -4.10
C SER A 129 -5.26 -11.58 -4.14
N PRO A 130 -4.12 -11.40 -3.45
CA PRO A 130 -3.08 -12.42 -3.34
C PRO A 130 -3.26 -13.33 -2.11
N TYR A 131 -4.43 -13.34 -1.49
CA TYR A 131 -4.66 -13.94 -0.18
C TYR A 131 -5.47 -15.24 -0.25
N PRO A 132 -5.36 -16.12 0.76
CA PRO A 132 -6.31 -17.20 0.93
C PRO A 132 -7.75 -16.66 1.09
N GLY A 133 -8.74 -17.53 0.89
CA GLY A 133 -10.16 -17.19 0.92
C GLY A 133 -10.58 -16.39 2.16
N ASP A 134 -10.23 -16.89 3.36
CA ASP A 134 -10.60 -16.26 4.63
C ASP A 134 -10.09 -14.81 4.73
N LEU A 135 -8.84 -14.54 4.36
CA LEU A 135 -8.28 -13.19 4.42
C LEU A 135 -8.83 -12.30 3.30
N THR A 136 -9.19 -12.88 2.15
CA THR A 136 -9.91 -12.17 1.09
C THR A 136 -11.29 -11.73 1.57
N GLU A 137 -12.02 -12.59 2.29
CA GLU A 137 -13.33 -12.26 2.87
C GLU A 137 -13.22 -11.14 3.92
N GLN A 138 -12.23 -11.20 4.81
CA GLN A 138 -11.95 -10.11 5.75
C GLN A 138 -11.65 -8.79 5.03
N SER A 139 -10.89 -8.85 3.93
CA SER A 139 -10.61 -7.66 3.12
C SER A 139 -11.90 -7.07 2.52
N ALA A 140 -12.79 -7.91 1.99
CA ALA A 140 -14.07 -7.48 1.45
C ALA A 140 -14.95 -6.84 2.53
N GLY A 141 -14.96 -7.40 3.74
CA GLY A 141 -15.64 -6.84 4.91
C GLY A 141 -15.13 -5.44 5.28
N TYR A 142 -13.81 -5.23 5.26
CA TYR A 142 -13.22 -3.92 5.50
C TYR A 142 -13.69 -2.89 4.48
N TRP A 143 -13.62 -3.20 3.18
CA TRP A 143 -14.05 -2.28 2.12
C TRP A 143 -15.56 -2.00 2.20
N GLY A 144 -16.38 -3.01 2.50
CA GLY A 144 -17.81 -2.85 2.76
C GLY A 144 -18.09 -1.90 3.91
N SER A 145 -17.37 -2.03 5.04
CA SER A 145 -17.46 -1.10 6.18
C SER A 145 -17.02 0.33 5.86
N ALA A 146 -16.19 0.49 4.82
CA ALA A 146 -15.77 1.79 4.30
C ALA A 146 -16.76 2.37 3.25
N GLY A 147 -17.82 1.64 2.91
CA GLY A 147 -18.89 2.09 2.01
C GLY A 147 -18.69 1.72 0.54
N TYR A 148 -17.83 0.74 0.24
CA TYR A 148 -17.57 0.24 -1.11
C TYR A 148 -18.24 -1.12 -1.35
N GLU A 149 -18.85 -1.28 -2.52
CA GLU A 149 -19.34 -2.56 -3.03
C GLU A 149 -18.16 -3.30 -3.70
N VAL A 150 -17.72 -4.40 -3.10
CA VAL A 150 -16.77 -5.32 -3.74
C VAL A 150 -17.54 -6.19 -4.72
N ALA A 151 -17.53 -5.81 -6.01
CA ALA A 151 -18.33 -6.48 -7.03
C ALA A 151 -17.62 -7.67 -7.69
N GLU A 152 -16.29 -7.62 -7.78
CA GLU A 152 -15.49 -8.65 -8.43
C GLU A 152 -14.18 -8.88 -7.67
N VAL A 153 -13.74 -10.13 -7.62
CA VAL A 153 -12.45 -10.52 -7.02
C VAL A 153 -11.72 -11.45 -7.98
N ALA A 154 -10.55 -11.01 -8.45
CA ALA A 154 -9.59 -11.84 -9.16
C ALA A 154 -8.52 -12.32 -8.17
N SER A 155 -8.42 -13.63 -7.98
CA SER A 155 -7.45 -14.23 -7.06
C SER A 155 -6.12 -14.52 -7.76
N SER A 156 -5.04 -14.00 -7.20
CA SER A 156 -3.65 -14.34 -7.56
C SER A 156 -3.00 -15.28 -6.54
N TYR A 157 -3.76 -15.76 -5.54
CA TYR A 157 -3.22 -16.62 -4.49
C TYR A 157 -2.73 -17.97 -5.04
N ASN A 158 -1.48 -18.32 -4.74
CA ASN A 158 -0.88 -19.60 -5.09
C ASN A 158 -0.42 -20.35 -3.83
N GLN A 159 -1.05 -21.49 -3.54
CA GLN A 159 -0.76 -22.32 -2.36
C GLN A 159 0.53 -23.13 -2.49
N GLU A 160 1.02 -23.39 -3.70
CA GLU A 160 2.15 -24.29 -4.00
C GLU A 160 3.52 -23.59 -3.95
N SER A 161 3.57 -22.35 -3.46
CA SER A 161 4.81 -21.59 -3.38
C SER A 161 5.76 -22.09 -2.28
N ASP A 162 7.02 -22.36 -2.66
CA ASP A 162 8.10 -22.81 -1.76
C ASP A 162 8.46 -21.80 -0.63
N PHE A 163 8.02 -20.54 -0.75
CA PHE A 163 8.14 -19.49 0.26
C PHE A 163 6.78 -18.82 0.52
N HIS A 164 6.66 -17.98 1.56
CA HIS A 164 5.41 -17.34 1.98
C HIS A 164 4.55 -16.88 0.77
N PRO A 165 3.30 -17.36 0.59
CA PRO A 165 2.58 -17.40 -0.70
C PRO A 165 2.51 -16.10 -1.52
N ILE A 166 2.52 -14.94 -0.89
CA ILE A 166 2.45 -13.64 -1.55
C ILE A 166 3.82 -13.15 -2.09
N TYR A 167 4.93 -13.51 -1.46
CA TYR A 167 6.26 -12.97 -1.83
C TYR A 167 6.89 -13.68 -3.02
N SER A 168 6.30 -14.77 -3.48
CA SER A 168 6.67 -15.49 -4.69
C SER A 168 5.84 -15.07 -5.91
N LEU A 169 4.80 -14.25 -5.73
CA LEU A 169 3.97 -13.79 -6.83
C LEU A 169 4.76 -12.90 -7.77
N SER A 170 4.58 -13.13 -9.07
CA SER A 170 5.20 -12.32 -10.09
C SER A 170 4.30 -11.15 -10.47
N ALA A 171 4.92 -10.12 -11.06
CA ALA A 171 4.20 -9.06 -11.75
C ALA A 171 3.24 -9.60 -12.83
N GLU A 172 3.57 -10.72 -13.49
CA GLU A 172 2.69 -11.30 -14.51
C GLU A 172 1.38 -11.81 -13.91
N ASN A 173 1.45 -12.49 -12.76
CA ASN A 173 0.24 -13.00 -12.08
C ASN A 173 -0.72 -11.86 -11.70
N ALA A 174 -0.16 -10.73 -11.24
CA ALA A 174 -0.94 -9.54 -10.94
C ALA A 174 -1.59 -8.95 -12.20
N PHE A 175 -0.84 -8.87 -13.31
CA PHE A 175 -1.35 -8.34 -14.58
C PHE A 175 -2.45 -9.22 -15.18
N GLU A 176 -2.27 -10.54 -15.21
CA GLU A 176 -3.30 -11.49 -15.66
C GLU A 176 -4.61 -11.30 -14.88
N CYS A 177 -4.52 -11.13 -13.56
CA CYS A 177 -5.69 -10.87 -12.73
C CYS A 177 -6.37 -9.54 -13.04
N ILE A 178 -5.61 -8.47 -13.34
CA ILE A 178 -6.19 -7.19 -13.78
C ILE A 178 -6.99 -7.38 -15.07
N GLN A 179 -6.47 -8.13 -16.05
CA GLN A 179 -7.14 -8.34 -17.33
C GLN A 179 -8.51 -9.04 -17.19
N LEU A 180 -8.67 -9.92 -16.20
CA LEU A 180 -9.98 -10.55 -15.91
C LEU A 180 -11.06 -9.54 -15.50
N LEU A 181 -10.64 -8.35 -15.04
CA LEU A 181 -11.51 -7.29 -14.57
C LEU A 181 -11.75 -6.18 -15.62
N GLU A 182 -11.10 -6.23 -16.79
CA GLU A 182 -11.11 -5.15 -17.78
C GLU A 182 -12.52 -4.75 -18.25
N ASN A 183 -13.35 -5.75 -18.56
CA ASN A 183 -14.69 -5.53 -19.11
C ASN A 183 -15.79 -5.49 -18.03
N ARG A 184 -15.40 -5.38 -16.75
CA ARG A 184 -16.34 -5.34 -15.63
C ARG A 184 -16.80 -3.91 -15.39
N ASN A 185 -18.07 -3.74 -15.04
CA ASN A 185 -18.64 -2.45 -14.66
C ASN A 185 -18.17 -2.10 -13.23
N LEU A 186 -16.97 -1.53 -13.12
CA LEU A 186 -16.36 -1.11 -11.86
C LEU A 186 -15.91 0.36 -11.97
N ASP A 187 -15.90 1.06 -10.85
CA ASP A 187 -15.40 2.43 -10.76
C ASP A 187 -13.88 2.46 -10.54
N ALA A 188 -13.31 1.40 -9.93
CA ALA A 188 -11.88 1.25 -9.73
C ALA A 188 -11.49 -0.22 -9.50
N ILE A 189 -10.23 -0.55 -9.80
CA ILE A 189 -9.59 -1.83 -9.49
C ILE A 189 -8.40 -1.55 -8.55
N VAL A 190 -8.25 -2.36 -7.51
CA VAL A 190 -7.08 -2.28 -6.61
C VAL A 190 -6.34 -3.61 -6.54
N MET A 191 -5.01 -3.55 -6.72
CA MET A 191 -4.11 -4.63 -6.34
C MET A 191 -3.81 -4.60 -4.84
N LEU A 192 -4.20 -5.66 -4.14
CA LEU A 192 -4.01 -5.80 -2.70
C LEU A 192 -2.69 -6.50 -2.38
N GLY A 193 -2.25 -6.34 -1.12
CA GLY A 193 -1.05 -6.96 -0.60
C GLY A 193 0.24 -6.24 -0.96
N THR A 194 0.92 -5.73 0.07
CA THR A 194 2.21 -5.06 -0.07
C THR A 194 3.37 -5.98 -0.41
N GLY A 195 3.13 -7.29 -0.55
CA GLY A 195 4.12 -8.29 -0.93
C GLY A 195 4.10 -8.66 -2.42
N MET A 196 3.00 -8.39 -3.12
CA MET A 196 2.86 -8.68 -4.55
C MET A 196 3.45 -7.51 -5.35
N PRO A 197 4.27 -7.74 -6.39
CA PRO A 197 4.76 -6.67 -7.27
C PRO A 197 3.65 -6.04 -8.11
N THR A 198 3.57 -4.71 -8.14
CA THR A 198 2.45 -3.95 -8.73
C THR A 198 2.88 -2.89 -9.75
N LEU A 199 4.14 -2.44 -9.75
CA LEU A 199 4.57 -1.34 -10.63
C LEU A 199 4.60 -1.72 -12.12
N SER A 200 5.18 -2.88 -12.47
CA SER A 200 5.20 -3.36 -13.87
C SER A 200 3.79 -3.55 -14.45
N PRO A 201 2.83 -4.18 -13.72
CA PRO A 201 1.43 -4.19 -14.14
C PRO A 201 0.87 -2.81 -14.44
N LEU A 202 1.09 -1.81 -13.56
CA LEU A 202 0.57 -0.45 -13.76
C LEU A 202 1.17 0.23 -15.01
N VAL A 203 2.47 0.07 -15.25
CA VAL A 203 3.16 0.57 -16.45
C VAL A 203 2.55 0.02 -17.74
N ARG A 204 2.16 -1.26 -17.74
CA ARG A 204 1.60 -1.95 -18.92
C ARG A 204 0.20 -1.47 -19.31
N LEU A 205 -0.49 -0.72 -18.45
CA LEU A 205 -1.83 -0.18 -18.69
C LEU A 205 -1.87 1.02 -19.64
N SER A 206 -0.79 1.32 -20.38
CA SER A 206 -0.73 2.46 -21.32
C SER A 206 -1.85 2.50 -22.38
N ASN A 207 -2.38 1.34 -22.79
CA ASN A 207 -3.52 1.22 -23.72
C ASN A 207 -4.75 0.62 -23.04
N TRP A 208 -4.85 0.74 -21.73
CA TRP A 208 -5.94 0.17 -20.94
C TRP A 208 -7.26 0.90 -21.20
N SER A 209 -8.33 0.13 -21.43
CA SER A 209 -9.67 0.66 -21.67
C SER A 209 -10.68 0.37 -20.54
N GLY A 210 -10.24 -0.33 -19.50
CA GLY A 210 -11.05 -0.69 -18.35
C GLY A 210 -11.09 0.38 -17.25
N PRO A 211 -11.62 0.03 -16.07
CA PRO A 211 -11.67 0.90 -14.88
C PRO A 211 -10.27 1.37 -14.42
N PRO A 212 -10.13 2.56 -13.81
CA PRO A 212 -8.86 3.00 -13.21
C PRO A 212 -8.26 1.95 -12.27
N VAL A 213 -6.96 1.66 -12.42
CA VAL A 213 -6.25 0.64 -11.63
C VAL A 213 -5.25 1.31 -10.69
N THR A 214 -5.29 0.95 -9.41
CA THR A 214 -4.29 1.34 -8.41
C THR A 214 -3.72 0.11 -7.69
N SER A 215 -2.72 0.32 -6.83
CA SER A 215 -2.27 -0.67 -5.86
C SER A 215 -2.22 -0.09 -4.46
N CYS A 216 -2.28 -0.96 -3.45
CA CYS A 216 -2.10 -0.49 -2.07
C CYS A 216 -0.72 0.16 -1.83
N MET A 217 0.30 -0.21 -2.60
CA MET A 217 1.63 0.40 -2.56
C MET A 217 1.66 1.79 -3.20
N LEU A 218 1.08 1.95 -4.39
CA LEU A 218 0.97 3.25 -5.07
C LEU A 218 0.13 4.23 -4.23
N SER A 219 -1.04 3.79 -3.75
CA SER A 219 -1.91 4.59 -2.90
C SER A 219 -1.20 5.03 -1.62
N LEU A 220 -0.50 4.11 -0.93
CA LEU A 220 0.27 4.43 0.27
C LEU A 220 1.38 5.44 -0.03
N ALA A 221 2.15 5.24 -1.09
CA ALA A 221 3.24 6.14 -1.45
C ALA A 221 2.73 7.55 -1.80
N TRP A 222 1.69 7.64 -2.64
CA TRP A 222 1.03 8.89 -3.01
C TRP A 222 0.55 9.63 -1.76
N ARG A 223 -0.19 8.94 -0.90
CA ARG A 223 -0.79 9.57 0.27
C ARG A 223 0.26 10.04 1.29
N THR A 224 1.35 9.29 1.46
CA THR A 224 2.49 9.70 2.26
C THR A 224 3.13 10.98 1.70
N VAL A 225 3.34 11.08 0.38
CA VAL A 225 3.90 12.31 -0.23
C VAL A 225 2.98 13.51 -0.04
N MET A 226 1.66 13.33 -0.20
CA MET A 226 0.68 14.41 0.06
C MET A 226 0.77 14.93 1.50
N HIS A 227 1.05 14.06 2.47
CA HIS A 227 1.30 14.48 3.86
C HIS A 227 2.61 15.26 4.03
N LEU A 228 3.69 14.84 3.36
CA LEU A 228 4.99 15.52 3.45
C LEU A 228 4.95 16.92 2.83
N SER A 229 4.20 17.09 1.73
CA SER A 229 4.08 18.35 1.01
C SER A 229 2.92 19.24 1.49
N ASP A 230 2.22 18.85 2.56
CA ASP A 230 0.99 19.51 3.06
C ASP A 230 -0.02 19.81 1.94
N THR A 231 -0.17 18.86 1.02
CA THR A 231 -1.01 18.98 -0.16
C THR A 231 -2.27 18.14 0.02
N GLN A 232 -3.43 18.71 -0.30
CA GLN A 232 -4.68 17.95 -0.24
C GLN A 232 -4.80 16.97 -1.42
N PRO A 233 -5.23 15.71 -1.17
CA PRO A 233 -5.58 14.77 -2.23
C PRO A 233 -6.60 15.35 -3.21
N ASN A 234 -6.36 15.20 -4.52
CA ASN A 234 -7.29 15.61 -5.56
C ASN A 234 -7.08 14.80 -6.85
N ALA A 235 -7.99 14.95 -7.81
CA ALA A 235 -7.98 14.18 -9.05
C ALA A 235 -6.69 14.39 -9.86
N ASP A 236 -6.20 15.63 -9.94
CA ASP A 236 -5.01 15.96 -10.75
C ASP A 236 -3.75 15.29 -10.20
N ASN A 237 -3.52 15.41 -8.88
CA ASN A 237 -2.34 14.80 -8.26
C ASN A 237 -2.43 13.27 -8.26
N LEU A 238 -3.61 12.68 -8.06
CA LEU A 238 -3.77 11.24 -8.16
C LEU A 238 -3.54 10.75 -9.60
N GLN A 239 -4.08 11.44 -10.60
CA GLN A 239 -3.94 11.05 -12.00
C GLN A 239 -2.47 11.04 -12.46
N ASN A 240 -1.65 11.98 -11.98
CA ASN A 240 -0.20 11.97 -12.23
C ASN A 240 0.50 10.74 -11.65
N TRP A 241 0.04 10.23 -10.51
CA TRP A 241 0.56 9.00 -9.91
C TRP A 241 0.07 7.75 -10.65
N LEU A 242 -1.22 7.67 -10.97
CA LEU A 242 -1.81 6.52 -11.68
C LEU A 242 -1.24 6.35 -13.10
N SER A 243 -0.95 7.45 -13.80
CA SER A 243 -0.34 7.43 -15.14
C SER A 243 1.17 7.11 -15.13
N GLY A 244 1.80 7.12 -13.95
CA GLY A 244 3.23 6.87 -13.80
C GLY A 244 4.12 8.09 -14.03
N ASN A 245 3.56 9.28 -14.33
CA ASN A 245 4.33 10.49 -14.59
C ASN A 245 5.30 10.85 -13.46
N GLU A 246 4.93 10.54 -12.21
CA GLU A 246 5.74 10.86 -11.04
C GLU A 246 6.90 9.87 -10.80
N TRP A 247 6.86 8.65 -11.33
CA TRP A 247 7.75 7.56 -10.88
C TRP A 247 8.27 6.61 -11.95
N ARG A 248 7.66 6.54 -13.14
CA ARG A 248 8.02 5.58 -14.20
C ARG A 248 9.46 5.71 -14.66
N ASP A 249 9.96 6.93 -14.81
CA ASP A 249 11.37 7.17 -15.18
C ASP A 249 12.34 6.56 -14.15
N ARG A 250 12.00 6.61 -12.85
CA ARG A 250 12.82 5.97 -11.80
C ARG A 250 12.76 4.46 -11.88
N MET A 251 11.63 3.89 -12.27
CA MET A 251 11.50 2.45 -12.49
C MET A 251 12.46 1.98 -13.58
N ASN A 252 12.42 2.65 -14.74
CA ASN A 252 13.24 2.30 -15.90
C ASN A 252 14.74 2.42 -15.57
N LEU A 253 15.14 3.46 -14.83
CA LEU A 253 16.53 3.68 -14.40
C LEU A 253 17.05 2.63 -13.41
N LEU A 254 16.20 2.06 -12.56
CA LEU A 254 16.61 1.14 -11.49
C LEU A 254 16.57 -0.33 -11.90
N TYR A 255 15.75 -0.67 -12.89
CA TYR A 255 15.46 -2.06 -13.24
C TYR A 255 15.65 -2.40 -14.71
N ASP A 256 16.14 -1.47 -15.54
CA ASP A 256 16.40 -1.66 -16.97
C ASP A 256 15.19 -2.23 -17.75
N ILE A 257 13.99 -1.71 -17.45
CA ILE A 257 12.70 -2.10 -18.07
C ILE A 257 12.14 -0.94 -18.89
#